data_AF-A0A357D635-F1
#
_entry.id   AF-A0A357D635-F1
#
_cell.length_a   1.000
_cell.length_b   1.000
_cell.length_c   1.000
_cell.angle_alpha   90.00
_cell.angle_beta   90.00
_cell.angle_gamma   90.00
#
_symmetry.space_group_name_H-M   'P 1'
#
loop_
_entity.id
_entity.type
_entity.pdbx_description
1 polymer ?
#
loop_
_entity_poly.entity_id
_entity_poly.type
_entity_poly.pdbx_seq_one_letter_code
_entity_poly.pdbx_strand_id
1 'polypeptide(L)'
;MSPARPKEQALTPEEQRLREKCREFETILLQKLVETLQGDTKLFGEGVQGEFLQGLFAEEMAKELAKDPGLGLAESIFRADKRGT
;
A
#
# COMPACT_ATOMS: atom_id res chain seq x y z
N MET A 1 4.11 18.40 36.26
CA MET A 1 2.89 18.33 35.43
C MET A 1 3.33 18.08 34.00
N SER A 2 3.04 16.91 33.43
CA SER A 2 3.38 16.64 32.03
C SER A 2 2.40 17.38 31.11
N PRO A 3 2.86 18.01 30.02
CA PRO A 3 1.95 18.62 29.07
C PRO A 3 1.08 17.53 28.45
N ALA A 4 -0.23 17.77 28.42
CA ALA A 4 -1.17 16.89 27.74
C ALA A 4 -0.77 16.79 26.26
N ARG A 5 -0.62 15.55 25.76
CA ARG A 5 -0.44 15.30 24.32
C ARG A 5 -1.55 16.03 23.56
N PRO A 6 -1.26 16.72 22.45
CA PRO A 6 -2.30 17.34 21.62
C PRO A 6 -3.34 16.28 21.29
N LYS A 7 -4.62 16.58 21.54
CA LYS A 7 -5.72 15.68 21.16
C LYS A 7 -5.64 15.52 19.66
N GLU A 8 -5.35 14.30 19.22
CA GLU A 8 -5.35 13.92 17.81
C GLU A 8 -6.72 14.31 17.23
N GLN A 9 -6.70 15.32 16.36
CA GLN A 9 -7.92 15.90 15.81
C GLN A 9 -8.57 14.82 14.93
N ALA A 10 -9.83 14.48 15.22
CA ALA A 10 -10.55 13.48 14.43
C ALA A 10 -10.59 13.91 12.96
N LEU A 11 -10.31 12.96 12.06
CA LEU A 11 -10.32 13.19 10.62
C LEU A 11 -11.73 13.57 10.15
N THR A 12 -11.82 14.48 9.19
CA THR A 12 -13.08 14.71 8.47
C THR A 12 -13.43 13.49 7.60
N PRO A 13 -14.70 13.33 7.16
CA PRO A 13 -15.06 12.27 6.22
C PRO A 13 -14.27 12.31 4.92
N GLU A 14 -13.89 13.50 4.44
CA GLU A 14 -13.08 13.67 3.23
C GLU A 14 -11.63 13.23 3.47
N GLU A 15 -11.03 13.61 4.60
CA GLU A 15 -9.70 13.17 5.00
C GLU A 15 -9.64 11.65 5.19
N GLN A 16 -10.69 11.05 5.75
CA GLN A 16 -10.79 9.59 5.88
C GLN A 16 -10.84 8.89 4.51
N ARG A 17 -11.63 9.40 3.57
CA ARG A 17 -11.67 8.88 2.19
C ARG A 17 -10.34 9.03 1.48
N LEU A 18 -9.68 10.18 1.64
CA LEU A 18 -8.35 10.41 1.06
C LEU A 18 -7.34 9.41 1.62
N ARG A 19 -7.33 9.21 2.95
CA ARG A 19 -6.47 8.24 3.61
C ARG A 19 -6.70 6.81 3.09
N GLU A 20 -7.95 6.41 2.86
CA GLU A 20 -8.28 5.13 2.25
C GLU A 20 -7.74 5.02 0.82
N LYS A 21 -7.85 6.07 0.01
CA LYS A 21 -7.26 6.10 -1.34
C LYS A 21 -5.75 6.03 -1.34
N CYS A 22 -5.08 6.64 -0.37
CA CYS A 22 -3.63 6.50 -0.20
C CYS A 22 -3.24 5.05 0.13
N ARG A 23 -4.05 4.33 0.92
CA ARG A 23 -3.82 2.91 1.22
C ARG A 23 -4.03 2.02 0.00
N GLU A 24 -5.11 2.25 -0.77
CA GLU A 24 -5.34 1.54 -2.04
C GLU A 24 -4.15 1.73 -3.00
N PHE A 25 -3.62 2.94 -3.08
CA PHE A 25 -2.46 3.25 -3.91
C PHE A 25 -1.19 2.53 -3.45
N GLU A 26 -0.93 2.46 -2.14
CA GLU A 26 0.19 1.70 -1.58
C GLU A 26 0.12 0.21 -1.95
N THR A 27 -1.06 -0.40 -1.92
CA THR A 27 -1.25 -1.80 -2.35
C THR A 27 -0.89 -1.99 -3.82
N ILE A 28 -1.29 -1.07 -4.70
CA ILE A 28 -0.95 -1.12 -6.13
C ILE A 28 0.57 -1.02 -6.32
N LEU A 29 1.22 -0.10 -5.61
CA LEU A 29 2.67 0.03 -5.65
C LEU A 29 3.40 -1.22 -5.15
N LEU A 30 2.91 -1.82 -4.07
CA LEU A 30 3.43 -3.08 -3.54
C LEU A 30 3.31 -4.20 -4.56
N GLN A 31 2.19 -4.29 -5.27
CA GLN A 31 2.02 -5.27 -6.35
C GLN A 31 3.07 -5.07 -7.45
N LYS A 32 3.26 -3.83 -7.93
CA LYS A 32 4.27 -3.53 -8.95
C LYS A 32 5.69 -3.80 -8.47
N LEU A 33 5.98 -3.54 -7.20
CA LEU A 33 7.25 -3.89 -6.58
C LEU A 33 7.47 -5.41 -6.60
N VAL A 34 6.47 -6.19 -6.16
CA VAL A 34 6.56 -7.65 -6.13
C VAL A 34 6.71 -8.22 -7.53
N GLU A 35 5.93 -7.77 -8.51
CA GLU A 35 6.07 -8.15 -9.93
C GLU A 35 7.51 -7.88 -10.42
N THR A 36 8.09 -6.72 -10.08
CA THR A 36 9.46 -6.36 -10.47
C THR A 36 10.52 -7.24 -9.79
N LEU A 37 10.34 -7.57 -8.51
CA LEU A 37 11.29 -8.38 -7.74
C LEU A 37 11.27 -9.85 -8.12
N GLN A 38 10.13 -10.37 -8.59
CA GLN A 38 10.02 -11.77 -9.02
C GLN A 38 10.84 -12.07 -10.28
N GLY A 39 10.97 -11.08 -11.17
CA GLY A 39 11.66 -11.25 -12.45
C GLY A 39 11.12 -12.42 -13.28
N ASP A 40 11.95 -12.94 -14.19
CA ASP A 40 11.64 -14.12 -15.00
C ASP A 40 11.85 -15.41 -14.19
N THR A 41 10.92 -15.68 -13.27
CA THR A 41 10.91 -16.92 -12.49
C THR A 41 10.10 -18.01 -13.20
N LYS A 42 10.67 -19.21 -13.32
CA LYS A 42 9.96 -20.40 -13.85
C LYS A 42 9.15 -21.14 -12.78
N LEU A 43 9.05 -20.58 -11.57
CA LEU A 43 8.37 -21.22 -10.43
C LEU A 43 6.90 -21.55 -10.73
N PHE A 44 6.24 -20.71 -11.53
CA PHE A 44 4.83 -20.86 -11.89
C PHE A 44 4.61 -21.55 -13.24
N GLY A 45 5.67 -22.12 -13.84
CA GLY A 45 5.64 -22.67 -15.18
C GLY A 45 5.99 -21.62 -16.25
N GLU A 46 5.80 -22.00 -17.52
CA GLU A 46 6.12 -21.17 -18.67
C GLU A 46 4.86 -20.78 -19.46
N GLY A 47 4.95 -19.69 -20.22
CA GLY A 47 3.85 -19.19 -21.05
C GLY A 47 2.71 -18.55 -20.26
N VAL A 48 1.59 -18.32 -20.96
CA VAL A 48 0.46 -17.50 -20.46
C VAL A 48 -0.10 -17.99 -19.12
N GLN A 49 -0.12 -19.29 -18.87
CA GLN A 49 -0.62 -19.85 -17.60
C GLN A 49 0.32 -19.52 -16.43
N GLY A 50 1.64 -19.57 -16.66
CA GLY A 50 2.64 -19.20 -15.67
C GLY A 50 2.60 -17.71 -15.35
N GLU A 51 2.49 -16.87 -16.38
CA GLU A 51 2.33 -15.41 -16.22
C GLU A 51 1.07 -15.06 -15.41
N PHE A 52 -0.04 -15.76 -15.67
CA PHE A 52 -1.28 -15.56 -14.91
C PHE A 52 -1.12 -15.90 -13.43
N LEU A 53 -0.54 -17.06 -13.10
CA LEU A 53 -0.32 -17.48 -11.71
C LEU A 53 0.70 -16.58 -10.99
N GLN A 54 1.73 -16.13 -11.70
CA GLN A 54 2.70 -15.17 -11.18
C GLN A 54 2.02 -13.85 -10.80
N GLY A 55 1.13 -13.34 -11.65
CA GLY A 55 0.33 -12.15 -11.37
C GLY A 55 -0.57 -12.31 -10.14
N LEU A 56 -1.27 -13.44 -10.02
CA LEU A 56 -2.09 -13.74 -8.83
C LEU A 56 -1.25 -13.80 -7.56
N PHE A 57 -0.07 -14.42 -7.62
CA PHE A 57 0.84 -14.47 -6.48
C PHE A 57 1.33 -13.07 -6.09
N ALA A 58 1.69 -12.22 -7.06
CA ALA A 58 2.08 -10.85 -6.79
C ALA A 58 0.95 -10.03 -6.14
N GLU A 59 -0.29 -10.23 -6.57
CA GLU A 59 -1.47 -9.58 -5.98
C GLU A 59 -1.69 -9.99 -4.52
N GLU A 60 -1.66 -11.29 -4.21
CA GLU A 60 -1.85 -11.77 -2.84
C GLU A 60 -0.71 -11.33 -1.91
N MET A 61 0.53 -11.37 -2.40
CA MET A 61 1.67 -10.83 -1.67
C MET A 61 1.52 -9.34 -1.39
N ALA A 62 1.04 -8.56 -2.36
CA ALA A 62 0.81 -7.13 -2.16
C ALA A 62 -0.26 -6.85 -1.12
N LYS A 63 -1.37 -7.60 -1.14
CA LYS A 63 -2.42 -7.50 -0.11
C LYS A 63 -1.89 -7.82 1.28
N GLU A 64 -1.03 -8.84 1.41
CA GLU A 64 -0.41 -9.20 2.68
C GLU A 64 0.54 -8.10 3.18
N LEU A 65 1.39 -7.57 2.28
CA LEU A 65 2.34 -6.50 2.59
C LEU A 65 1.64 -5.16 2.90
N ALA A 66 0.44 -4.93 2.36
CA ALA A 66 -0.34 -3.73 2.60
C ALA A 66 -1.11 -3.76 3.95
N LYS A 67 -1.12 -4.90 4.65
CA LYS A 67 -1.71 -4.97 6.00
C LYS A 67 -0.92 -4.08 6.97
N ASP A 68 -1.63 -3.47 7.91
CA ASP A 68 -1.10 -2.52 8.89
C ASP A 68 0.19 -3.03 9.57
N PRO A 69 1.31 -2.26 9.57
CA PRO A 69 1.43 -0.85 9.17
C PRO A 69 1.71 -0.59 7.68
N GLY A 70 1.76 -1.61 6.82
CA GLY A 70 2.19 -1.47 5.44
C GLY A 70 3.66 -1.02 5.33
N LEU A 71 3.98 -0.27 4.28
CA LEU A 71 5.29 0.42 4.17
C LEU A 71 5.26 1.84 4.74
N GLY A 72 4.10 2.32 5.20
CA GLY A 72 3.91 3.67 5.70
C GLY A 72 3.96 4.75 4.61
N LEU A 73 3.95 4.37 3.33
CA LEU A 73 3.90 5.30 2.21
C LEU A 73 2.53 5.97 2.13
N ALA A 74 1.44 5.22 2.36
CA ALA A 74 0.10 5.77 2.38
C ALA A 74 -0.03 6.93 3.38
N GLU A 75 0.48 6.73 4.60
CA GLU A 75 0.49 7.76 5.65
C GLU A 75 1.43 8.93 5.32
N SER A 76 2.52 8.66 4.62
CA SER A 76 3.46 9.71 4.19
C SER A 76 2.86 10.59 3.11
N ILE A 77 2.14 10.02 2.14
CA ILE A 77 1.40 10.75 1.10
C ILE A 77 0.28 11.58 1.74
N PHE A 78 -0.54 10.95 2.58
CA PHE A 78 -1.64 11.62 3.28
C PHE A 78 -1.16 12.83 4.11
N ARG A 79 -0.06 12.68 4.86
CA ARG A 79 0.55 13.79 5.61
C ARG A 79 1.21 14.85 4.74
N ALA A 80 1.72 14.49 3.57
CA ALA A 80 2.31 15.46 2.65
C ALA A 80 1.22 16.36 2.04
N ASP A 81 0.09 15.76 1.63
CA ASP A 81 -1.07 16.48 1.10
C ASP A 81 -1.65 17.47 2.13
N LYS A 82 -1.86 16.99 3.37
CA LYS A 82 -2.37 17.80 4.48
C LYS A 82 -1.42 18.94 4.93
N ARG A 83 -0.16 18.94 4.49
CA ARG A 83 0.81 20.03 4.75
C ARG A 83 0.89 21.04 3.60
N GLY A 84 0.42 20.68 2.41
CA GLY A 84 0.42 21.52 1.21
C GLY A 84 -0.89 22.28 0.97
N THR A 85 -1.91 22.02 1.78
CA THR A 85 -3.20 22.75 1.87
C THR A 85 -3.26 23.58 3.14
#